data_AF-A0A484Y9Q9-F1
#
_entry.id   AF-A0A484Y9Q9-F1
#
_cell.length_a   1.000
_cell.length_b   1.000
_cell.length_c   1.000
_cell.angle_alpha   90.00
_cell.angle_beta   90.00
_cell.angle_gamma   90.00
#
_symmetry.space_group_name_H-M   'P 1'
#
loop_
_entity.id
_entity.type
_entity.pdbx_description
1 polymer ?
#
loop_
_entity_poly.entity_id
_entity_poly.type
_entity_poly.pdbx_seq_one_letter_code
_entity_poly.pdbx_strand_id
1 'polypeptide(L)' 'MAVVKCKPTSPGRRHVVKVVNPELHKGKPFAPLLEKKQQIRWS' A
#
# COMPACT_ATOMS: atom_id res chain seq x y z
N MET A 1 -11.42 -1.39 -7.42
CA MET A 1 -10.94 -1.24 -6.03
C MET A 1 -11.87 -2.02 -5.09
N ALA A 2 -11.37 -3.00 -4.34
CA ALA A 2 -12.17 -3.82 -3.42
C ALA A 2 -11.71 -3.63 -1.98
N VAL A 3 -12.66 -3.47 -1.06
CA VAL A 3 -12.40 -3.35 0.38
C VAL A 3 -12.63 -4.72 1.03
N VAL A 4 -11.57 -5.32 1.57
CA VAL A 4 -11.61 -6.70 2.10
C VAL A 4 -11.26 -6.69 3.58
N LYS A 5 -12.12 -7.29 4.40
CA LYS A 5 -11.84 -7.52 5.82
C LYS A 5 -10.84 -8.67 5.98
N CYS A 6 -9.76 -8.45 6.74
CA CYS A 6 -8.77 -9.49 6.98
C CYS A 6 -9.30 -10.59 7.91
N LYS A 7 -8.92 -11.84 7.66
CA LYS A 7 -9.18 -12.96 8.58
C LYS A 7 -8.45 -12.71 9.92
N PRO A 8 -9.08 -13.02 11.07
CA PRO A 8 -8.52 -12.75 12.39
C PRO A 8 -7.49 -13.81 12.82
N THR A 9 -6.42 -14.00 12.03
CA THR A 9 -5.37 -14.99 12.31
C THR A 9 -4.37 -14.53 13.39
N SER A 10 -4.38 -13.25 13.76
CA SER A 10 -3.63 -12.67 14.88
C SER A 10 -4.39 -11.47 15.47
N PRO A 11 -4.13 -11.04 16.72
CA PRO A 11 -4.83 -9.92 17.36
C PRO A 11 -4.79 -8.64 16.54
N GLY A 12 -3.61 -8.30 16.01
CA GLY A 12 -3.41 -7.11 15.18
C GLY A 12 -4.17 -7.14 13.85
N ARG A 13 -4.58 -8.32 13.34
CA ARG A 13 -5.31 -8.44 12.06
C ARG A 13 -6.83 -8.33 12.19
N ARG A 14 -7.40 -8.43 13.40
CA ARG A 14 -8.86 -8.48 13.63
C ARG A 14 -9.59 -7.24 13.11
N HIS A 15 -8.98 -6.07 13.25
CA HIS A 15 -9.59 -4.81 12.81
C HIS A 15 -9.10 -4.35 11.42
N VAL A 16 -8.12 -5.03 10.83
CA VAL A 16 -7.51 -4.61 9.55
C VAL A 16 -8.51 -4.73 8.41
N VAL A 17 -8.65 -3.65 7.66
CA VAL A 17 -9.37 -3.57 6.39
C VAL A 17 -8.34 -3.27 5.32
N LYS A 18 -8.24 -4.14 4.30
CA LYS A 18 -7.29 -3.97 3.20
C LYS A 18 -8.02 -3.46 1.97
N VAL A 19 -7.45 -2.47 1.31
CA VAL A 19 -7.88 -2.05 -0.02
C VAL A 19 -7.06 -2.80 -1.06
N VAL A 20 -7.72 -3.57 -1.91
CA VAL A 20 -7.10 -4.40 -2.96
C VAL A 20 -7.49 -3.84 -4.31
N ASN A 21 -6.51 -3.46 -5.13
CA ASN A 21 -6.74 -3.07 -6.50
C ASN A 21 -6.06 -4.07 -7.45
N PRO A 22 -6.82 -4.96 -8.12
CA PRO A 22 -6.26 -5.97 -9.01
C PRO A 22 -5.69 -5.38 -10.30
N GLU A 23 -6.09 -4.17 -10.68
CA GLU A 23 -5.64 -3.48 -11.90
C GLU A 23 -4.28 -2.78 -11.73
N LEU A 24 -3.76 -2.69 -10.49
CA LEU A 24 -2.44 -2.10 -10.25
C LEU A 24 -1.33 -2.99 -10.82
N HIS A 25 -0.42 -2.35 -11.55
CA HIS A 25 0.78 -3.00 -12.06
C HIS A 25 1.65 -3.52 -10.91
N LYS A 26 2.03 -4.80 -10.97
CA LYS A 26 2.79 -5.49 -9.91
C LYS A 26 4.30 -5.44 -10.09
N GLY A 27 4.78 -5.00 -11.26
CA GLY A 27 6.20 -4.91 -11.59
C GLY A 27 6.86 -3.64 -11.07
N LYS A 28 8.10 -3.39 -11.50
CA LYS A 28 8.81 -2.15 -11.18
C LYS A 28 8.05 -0.94 -11.75
N PRO A 29 8.00 0.19 -11.03
CA PRO A 29 7.50 1.44 -11.58
C PRO A 29 8.36 1.90 -12.75
N PHE A 30 7.77 2.70 -13.65
CA PHE A 30 8.46 3.21 -14.82
C PHE A 30 9.57 4.21 -14.42
N ALA A 31 10.83 3.77 -14.54
CA ALA A 31 11.99 4.47 -13.99
C ALA A 31 12.20 5.91 -14.49
N PRO A 32 11.93 6.26 -15.76
CA PRO A 32 12.12 7.63 -16.25
C PRO A 32 11.19 8.67 -15.62
N LEU A 33 10.09 8.25 -14.97
CA LEU A 33 9.14 9.16 -14.29
C LEU A 33 9.33 9.17 -12.77
N LEU A 34 10.47 8.67 -12.27
CA LEU A 34 10.76 8.62 -10.84
C LEU A 34 11.87 9.60 -10.48
N GLU A 35 11.69 10.27 -9.34
CA GLU A 35 12.70 11.09 -8.69
C GLU A 35 12.85 10.68 -7.22
N LYS A 36 14.01 10.98 -6.64
CA LYS A 36 14.28 10.68 -5.22
C LYS A 36 13.45 11.60 -4.33
N LYS A 37 12.47 11.04 -3.60
CA LYS A 37 11.74 11.77 -2.55
C LYS A 37 12.66 12.02 -1.34
N GLN A 38 12.93 13.28 -1.02
CA GLN A 38 13.58 13.67 0.23
C GLN A 38 12.53 14.02 1.28
N GLN A 39 12.67 13.51 2.50
CA GLN A 39 11.76 13.84 3.59
C GLN A 39 12.18 15.17 4.23
N ILE A 40 11.42 16.22 3.95
CA ILE A 40 11.61 17.52 4.60
C ILE A 40 11.08 17.40 6.03
N ARG A 41 11.97 17.55 7.01
CA ARG A 41 11.63 17.61 8.44
C ARG A 41 11.44 19.08 8.79
N TRP A 42 10.19 19.51 8.87
CA TRP A 42 9.85 20.79 9.49
C TRP A 42 9.99 20.63 11.00
N SER A 43 10.82 21.47 11.63
CA SER A 43 10.97 21.53 13.09
C SER A 43 9.87 22.39 13.71
#